data_AF-A0A7D4PRU6-F1
#
_entry.id   AF-A0A7D4PRU6-F1
#
_cell.length_a   1.000
_cell.length_b   1.000
_cell.length_c   1.000
_cell.angle_alpha   90.00
_cell.angle_beta   90.00
_cell.angle_gamma   90.00
#
_symmetry.space_group_name_H-M   'P 1'
#
loop_
_entity.id
_entity.type
_entity.pdbx_description
1 polymer ?
#
loop_
_entity_poly.entity_id
_entity_poly.type
_entity_poly.pdbx_seq_one_letter_code
_entity_poly.pdbx_strand_id
1 'polypeptide(L)'
;MKKIDLKNLIDEELARQGKTFKWLVNELDMSFDGLKAGLAGESIKLRDLKKLISVLNMPIHAFFEEGSTFQSIVGDRNNQANHSVLNEPVVKYQVENLQQKVEMLEKQVKDKEEIIQLLRMQKQ
;
A
#
# COMPACT_ATOMS: atom_id res chain seq x y z
N MET A 1 2.28 -16.48 16.31
CA MET A 1 2.26 -15.40 15.30
C MET A 1 2.19 -16.07 13.93
N LYS A 2 1.27 -15.67 13.05
CA LYS A 2 1.13 -16.28 11.72
C LYS A 2 2.15 -15.63 10.80
N LYS A 3 3.06 -16.44 10.24
CA LYS A 3 3.97 -16.02 9.18
C LYS A 3 3.16 -15.60 7.95
N ILE A 4 3.33 -14.37 7.48
CA ILE A 4 2.85 -13.86 6.21
C ILE A 4 3.65 -14.57 5.13
N ASP A 5 2.99 -15.52 4.49
CA ASP A 5 3.46 -16.12 3.24
C ASP A 5 3.36 -15.05 2.14
N LEU A 6 4.48 -14.77 1.49
CA LEU A 6 4.58 -13.83 0.39
C LEU A 6 3.53 -14.09 -0.70
N LYS A 7 3.21 -15.37 -0.96
CA LYS A 7 2.17 -15.73 -1.91
C LYS A 7 0.80 -15.24 -1.47
N ASN A 8 0.44 -15.42 -0.20
CA ASN A 8 -0.85 -15.00 0.33
C ASN A 8 -0.99 -13.47 0.33
N LEU A 9 0.08 -12.75 0.69
CA LEU A 9 0.11 -11.28 0.59
C LEU A 9 -0.21 -10.81 -0.83
N ILE A 10 0.42 -11.41 -1.84
CA ILE A 10 0.18 -11.05 -3.24
C ILE A 10 -1.24 -11.43 -3.67
N ASP A 11 -1.74 -12.60 -3.29
CA ASP A 11 -3.09 -13.04 -3.64
C ASP A 11 -4.17 -12.11 -3.04
N GLU A 12 -4.00 -11.71 -1.78
CA GLU A 12 -4.89 -10.74 -1.10
C GLU A 12 -4.86 -9.38 -1.80
N GLU A 13 -3.68 -8.89 -2.16
CA GLU A 13 -3.56 -7.61 -2.85
C GLU A 13 -4.17 -7.65 -4.26
N LEU A 14 -3.97 -8.75 -5.00
CA LEU A 14 -4.59 -8.95 -6.30
C LEU A 14 -6.12 -8.99 -6.19
N ALA A 15 -6.65 -9.70 -5.19
CA ALA A 15 -8.09 -9.73 -4.92
C ALA A 15 -8.63 -8.33 -4.60
N ARG A 16 -7.91 -7.55 -3.77
CA ARG A 16 -8.26 -6.17 -3.42
C ARG A 16 -8.31 -5.25 -4.63
N GLN A 17 -7.41 -5.45 -5.60
CA GLN A 17 -7.37 -4.68 -6.85
C GLN A 17 -8.30 -5.22 -7.95
N GLY A 18 -8.97 -6.37 -7.74
CA GLY A 18 -9.78 -7.03 -8.77
C GLY A 18 -8.94 -7.55 -9.94
N LYS A 19 -7.66 -7.86 -9.71
CA LYS A 19 -6.71 -8.29 -10.74
C LYS A 19 -6.44 -9.79 -10.62
N THR A 20 -6.06 -10.40 -11.75
CA THR A 20 -5.75 -11.83 -11.79
C THR A 20 -4.25 -12.06 -11.66
N PHE A 21 -3.86 -13.25 -11.18
CA PHE A 21 -2.46 -13.65 -11.19
C PHE A 21 -1.84 -13.64 -12.61
N LYS A 22 -2.63 -14.03 -13.62
CA LYS A 22 -2.21 -13.97 -15.03
C LYS A 22 -1.88 -12.53 -15.46
N TRP A 23 -2.65 -11.55 -15.01
CA TRP A 23 -2.33 -10.14 -15.25
C TRP A 23 -0.98 -9.78 -14.65
N LEU A 24 -0.72 -10.17 -13.40
CA LEU A 24 0.54 -9.88 -12.73
C LEU A 24 1.75 -10.48 -13.47
N VAL A 25 1.62 -11.73 -13.91
CA VAL A 25 2.66 -12.43 -14.70
C VAL A 25 3.00 -11.65 -15.97
N ASN A 26 1.98 -11.13 -16.67
CA ASN A 26 2.18 -10.33 -17.87
C ASN A 26 2.87 -8.99 -17.57
N GLU A 27 2.48 -8.30 -16.50
CA GLU A 27 3.08 -7.01 -16.11
C GLU A 27 4.53 -7.13 -15.64
N LEU A 28 4.88 -8.27 -15.02
CA LEU A 28 6.24 -8.51 -14.54
C LEU A 28 7.19 -9.00 -15.63
N ASP A 29 6.66 -9.38 -16.79
CA ASP A 29 7.39 -10.05 -17.87
C ASP A 29 8.10 -11.32 -17.33
N MET A 30 7.33 -12.16 -16.64
CA MET A 30 7.79 -13.42 -16.05
C MET A 30 6.97 -14.58 -16.59
N SER A 31 7.48 -15.81 -16.46
CA SER A 31 6.65 -17.00 -16.71
C SER A 31 5.73 -17.26 -15.52
N PHE A 32 4.56 -17.83 -15.80
CA PHE A 32 3.56 -18.17 -14.77
C PHE A 32 4.17 -19.08 -13.70
N ASP A 33 4.85 -20.14 -14.12
CA ASP A 33 5.49 -21.10 -13.21
C ASP A 33 6.66 -20.47 -12.46
N GLY A 34 7.44 -19.60 -13.10
CA GLY A 34 8.57 -18.92 -12.49
C GLY A 34 8.14 -17.98 -11.36
N LEU A 35 7.11 -17.17 -11.59
CA LEU A 35 6.56 -16.30 -10.55
C LEU A 35 5.92 -17.11 -9.43
N LYS A 36 5.13 -18.14 -9.77
CA LYS A 36 4.48 -19.00 -8.77
C LYS A 36 5.49 -19.73 -7.89
N ALA A 37 6.55 -20.29 -8.46
CA ALA A 37 7.62 -20.94 -7.72
C ALA A 37 8.41 -19.95 -6.87
N GLY A 38 8.71 -18.76 -7.41
CA GLY A 38 9.40 -17.70 -6.68
C GLY A 38 8.61 -17.19 -5.46
N LEU A 39 7.29 -17.04 -5.61
CA LEU A 39 6.41 -16.65 -4.50
C LEU A 39 6.28 -17.76 -3.45
N ALA A 40 6.01 -19.00 -3.88
CA ALA A 40 5.86 -20.13 -2.97
C ALA A 40 7.16 -20.49 -2.23
N GLY A 41 8.31 -20.25 -2.86
CA GLY A 41 9.63 -20.46 -2.28
C GLY A 41 10.25 -19.21 -1.65
N GLU A 42 9.50 -18.10 -1.50
CA GLU A 42 9.98 -16.82 -0.94
C GLU A 42 11.31 -16.33 -1.54
N SER A 43 11.57 -16.62 -2.83
CA SER A 43 12.88 -16.47 -3.47
C SER A 43 12.83 -15.57 -4.71
N ILE A 44 12.30 -14.36 -4.52
CA ILE A 44 12.19 -13.36 -5.59
C ILE A 44 13.45 -12.49 -5.65
N LYS A 45 13.98 -12.30 -6.86
CA LYS A 45 15.13 -11.41 -7.07
C LYS A 45 14.74 -9.96 -6.77
N LEU A 46 15.67 -9.18 -6.22
CA LEU A 46 15.44 -7.77 -5.90
C LEU A 46 14.90 -6.94 -7.07
N ARG A 47 15.40 -7.18 -8.29
CA ARG A 47 14.89 -6.50 -9.50
C ARG A 47 13.40 -6.76 -9.72
N ASP A 48 12.98 -8.00 -9.52
CA ASP A 48 11.60 -8.43 -9.76
C ASP A 48 10.70 -7.99 -8.59
N LEU A 49 11.24 -7.94 -7.36
CA LEU A 49 10.59 -7.30 -6.20
C LEU A 49 10.34 -5.80 -6.44
N LYS A 50 11.32 -5.06 -7.00
CA LYS A 50 11.12 -3.64 -7.37
C LYS A 50 10.00 -3.47 -8.38
N LYS A 51 9.92 -4.35 -9.39
CA LYS A 51 8.80 -4.35 -10.35
C LYS A 51 7.48 -4.64 -9.65
N LEU A 52 7.43 -5.64 -8.76
CA LEU A 52 6.24 -5.97 -7.96
C LEU A 52 5.71 -4.76 -7.17
N ILE A 53 6.60 -4.07 -6.46
CA ILE A 53 6.30 -2.83 -5.70
C ILE A 53 5.65 -1.79 -6.61
N SER A 54 6.23 -1.55 -7.80
CA SER A 54 5.70 -0.58 -8.76
C SER A 54 4.37 -1.02 -9.39
N VAL A 55 4.25 -2.28 -9.82
CA VAL A 55 3.06 -2.82 -10.51
C VAL A 55 1.86 -2.92 -9.56
N LEU A 56 2.11 -3.33 -8.31
CA LEU A 56 1.08 -3.44 -7.28
C LEU A 56 0.85 -2.12 -6.54
N ASN A 57 1.68 -1.10 -6.77
CA ASN A 57 1.64 0.16 -6.04
C ASN A 57 1.65 -0.04 -4.51
N MET A 58 2.51 -0.95 -4.05
CA MET A 58 2.68 -1.27 -2.63
C MET A 58 4.05 -0.83 -2.13
N PRO A 59 4.17 -0.31 -0.91
CA PRO A 59 5.47 0.03 -0.35
C PRO A 59 6.27 -1.23 0.01
N ILE A 60 7.60 -1.15 -0.08
CA ILE A 60 8.50 -2.30 0.16
C ILE A 60 8.31 -2.94 1.54
N HIS A 61 7.97 -2.15 2.56
CA HIS A 61 7.79 -2.65 3.92
C HIS A 61 6.59 -3.61 4.05
N ALA A 62 5.61 -3.56 3.13
CA ALA A 62 4.47 -4.48 3.14
C ALA A 62 4.88 -5.94 2.91
N PHE A 63 6.06 -6.18 2.33
CA PHE A 63 6.58 -7.50 1.99
C PHE A 63 7.34 -8.19 3.13
N PHE A 64 7.57 -7.50 4.25
CA PHE A 64 8.40 -8.00 5.35
C PHE A 64 7.64 -7.89 6.67
N GLU A 65 7.54 -9.01 7.41
CA GLU A 65 6.91 -9.04 8.73
C GLU A 65 7.71 -8.24 9.76
N GLU A 66 9.04 -8.27 9.64
CA GLU A 66 9.99 -7.60 10.53
C GLU A 66 10.38 -6.22 9.98
N GLY A 67 9.41 -5.31 9.99
CA GLY A 67 9.62 -3.91 9.63
C GLY A 67 8.61 -2.94 10.26
N SER A 68 7.53 -3.45 10.86
CA SER A 68 6.53 -2.63 11.57
C SER A 68 7.03 -2.07 12.91
N THR A 69 8.25 -2.40 13.30
CA THR A 69 9.00 -1.66 14.31
C THR A 69 10.41 -1.46 13.80
N PHE A 70 10.78 -0.21 13.49
CA PHE A 70 12.09 0.29 13.93
C PHE A 70 12.07 0.23 15.46
N GLN A 71 12.11 -0.97 16.03
CA GLN A 71 12.53 -1.13 17.41
C GLN A 71 14.02 -0.88 17.33
N SER A 72 14.39 0.30 17.82
CA SER A 72 15.71 0.56 18.37
C SER A 72 16.28 -0.76 18.87
N ILE A 73 17.47 -1.10 18.39
CA ILE A 73 18.30 -2.09 19.01
C ILE A 73 18.37 -1.69 20.49
N VAL A 74 17.54 -2.30 21.34
CA VAL A 74 17.68 -2.24 22.80
C VAL A 74 18.84 -3.17 23.11
N GLY A 75 20.03 -2.71 22.73
CA GLY A 75 21.22 -2.98 23.49
C GLY A 75 21.21 -1.96 24.61
N ASP A 76 20.87 -2.40 25.81
CA ASP A 76 21.11 -1.67 27.04
C ASP A 76 22.47 -0.95 26.98
N ARG A 77 22.41 0.39 27.04
CA ARG A 77 23.28 1.24 27.87
C ARG A 77 22.91 2.70 27.66
N ASN A 78 22.03 3.17 28.54
CA ASN A 78 21.99 4.50 29.14
C ASN A 78 23.01 5.51 28.55
N ASN A 79 22.58 6.32 27.59
CA ASN A 79 22.81 7.76 27.64
C ASN A 79 21.99 8.52 26.60
N GLN A 80 21.57 9.69 27.08
CA GLN A 80 20.76 10.68 26.43
C GLN A 80 21.39 11.21 25.14
N ALA A 81 20.50 11.66 24.26
CA ALA A 81 20.70 12.63 23.19
C ALA A 81 21.77 12.28 22.15
N ASN A 82 21.35 12.06 20.91
CA ASN A 82 21.46 13.09 19.88
C ASN A 82 21.00 12.56 18.51
N HIS A 83 20.00 13.26 17.97
CA HIS A 83 19.71 13.45 16.55
C HIS A 83 19.69 12.25 15.60
N SER A 84 18.48 11.89 15.16
CA SER A 84 18.25 11.69 13.73
C SER A 84 16.96 12.35 13.31
N VAL A 85 17.13 13.54 12.74
CA VAL A 85 16.12 14.29 12.00
C VAL A 85 15.72 13.46 10.80
N LEU A 86 14.54 12.84 10.85
CA LEU A 86 13.88 12.26 9.68
C LEU A 86 12.51 12.91 9.52
N ASN A 87 12.56 14.10 8.89
CA ASN A 87 11.55 14.72 8.03
C ASN A 87 10.06 14.59 8.41
N GLU A 88 9.72 15.04 9.62
CA GLU A 88 8.36 15.44 10.03
C GLU A 88 7.54 16.22 8.95
N PRO A 89 8.11 17.17 8.17
CA PRO A 89 7.32 17.94 7.20
C PRO A 89 6.74 17.11 6.06
N VAL A 90 7.39 16.01 5.63
CA VAL A 90 6.90 15.20 4.50
C VAL A 90 5.66 14.40 4.90
N VAL A 91 5.67 13.85 6.12
CA VAL A 91 4.53 13.10 6.66
C VAL A 91 3.36 14.05 6.95
N LYS A 92 3.62 15.22 7.55
CA LYS A 92 2.59 16.25 7.77
C LYS A 92 1.94 16.70 6.46
N TYR A 93 2.76 16.99 5.44
CA TYR A 93 2.25 17.41 4.13
C TYR A 93 1.39 16.33 3.45
N GLN A 94 1.77 15.06 3.57
CA GLN A 94 0.97 13.95 3.02
C GLN A 94 -0.36 13.79 3.74
N VAL A 95 -0.37 13.91 5.07
CA VAL A 95 -1.61 13.86 5.88
C VAL A 95 -2.53 15.04 5.54
N GLU A 96 -1.99 16.25 5.44
CA GLU A 96 -2.75 17.44 5.04
C GLU A 96 -3.34 17.31 3.62
N ASN A 97 -2.56 16.79 2.66
CA ASN A 97 -3.04 16.56 1.30
C ASN A 97 -4.17 15.54 1.24
N LEU A 98 -4.07 14.46 2.03
CA LEU A 98 -5.11 13.45 2.12
C LEU A 98 -6.37 14.01 2.76
N GLN A 99 -6.24 14.82 3.82
CA GLN A 99 -7.37 15.45 4.49
C GLN A 99 -8.10 16.43 3.55
N GLN A 100 -7.37 17.25 2.80
CA GLN A 100 -7.96 18.13 1.78
C GLN A 100 -8.70 17.37 0.68
N LYS A 101 -8.18 16.22 0.25
CA LYS A 101 -8.86 15.36 -0.73
C LYS A 101 -10.15 14.78 -0.18
N VAL A 102 -10.16 14.35 1.09
CA VAL A 102 -11.36 13.84 1.76
C VAL A 102 -12.42 14.93 1.82
N GLU A 103 -12.08 16.12 2.30
CA GLU A 103 -13.02 17.25 2.37
C GLU A 103 -13.59 17.63 0.99
N MET A 104 -12.75 17.63 -0.05
CA MET A 104 -13.21 17.90 -1.42
C MET A 104 -14.20 16.83 -1.91
N LEU A 105 -13.92 15.55 -1.65
CA LEU A 105 -14.78 14.44 -2.04
C LEU A 105 -16.11 14.47 -1.27
N GLU A 106 -16.09 14.75 0.04
CA GLU A 106 -17.30 14.91 0.86
C GLU A 106 -18.18 16.04 0.34
N LYS A 107 -17.58 17.18 -0.01
CA LYS A 107 -18.32 18.30 -0.63
C LYS A 107 -18.94 17.89 -1.96
N GLN A 108 -18.19 17.19 -2.82
CA GLN A 108 -18.73 16.71 -4.10
C GLN A 108 -19.90 15.73 -3.92
N VAL A 109 -19.87 14.89 -2.88
CA VAL A 109 -20.99 13.99 -2.56
C VAL A 109 -22.21 14.82 -2.15
N LYS A 110 -22.04 15.77 -1.24
CA LYS A 110 -23.12 16.64 -0.79
C LYS A 110 -23.75 17.44 -1.94
N ASP A 111 -22.92 18.05 -2.79
CA ASP A 111 -23.40 18.82 -3.95
C ASP A 111 -24.22 17.93 -4.90
N LYS A 112 -23.78 16.67 -5.13
CA LYS A 112 -24.53 15.71 -5.94
C LYS A 112 -25.85 15.30 -5.30
N GLU A 113 -25.90 15.11 -3.98
CA GLU A 113 -27.13 14.80 -3.26
C GLU A 113 -28.14 15.95 -3.34
N GLU A 114 -27.69 17.20 -3.21
CA GLU A 114 -28.53 18.38 -3.33
C GLU A 114 -29.10 18.53 -4.76
N ILE A 115 -28.27 18.32 -5.79
CA ILE A 115 -28.74 18.27 -7.18
C ILE A 115 -29.82 17.19 -7.36
N ILE A 116 -29.61 16.00 -6.80
CA ILE A 116 -30.61 14.92 -6.88
C ILE A 116 -31.91 15.33 -6.18
N GLN A 117 -31.86 16.01 -5.03
CA GLN A 117 -33.05 16.51 -4.34
C GLN A 117 -33.79 17.55 -5.19
N LEU A 118 -33.09 18.53 -5.76
CA LEU A 118 -33.68 19.54 -6.63
C LEU A 118 -34.34 18.92 -7.87
N LEU A 119 -33.68 17.96 -8.51
CA LEU A 119 -34.24 17.23 -9.66
C LEU A 119 -35.47 16.39 -9.28
N ARG A 120 -35.53 15.85 -8.06
CA ARG A 120 -36.72 15.17 -7.56
C ARG A 120 -37.88 16.13 -7.33
N MET A 121 -37.61 17.34 -6.83
CA MET A 121 -38.62 18.38 -6.61
C MET A 121 -39.15 18.99 -7.92
N GLN A 122 -38.34 19.08 -8.98
CA GLN A 122 -38.78 19.58 -10.30
C GLN A 122 -39.62 18.58 -11.11
N LYS A 123 -39.64 17.29 -10.74
CA LYS A 123 -40.42 16.25 -11.41
C LYS A 123 -41.81 16.01 -10.79
N GLN A 124 -42.18 16.77 -9.77
CA GLN A 124 -43.54 16.85 -9.21
C GLN A 124 -44.23 18.11 -9.72
#